data_AF-A0A959FSS4-F1
#
_entry.id   AF-A0A959FSS4-F1
#
_cell.length_a   1.000
_cell.length_b   1.000
_cell.length_c   1.000
_cell.angle_alpha   90.00
_cell.angle_beta   90.00
_cell.angle_gamma   90.00
#
_symmetry.space_group_name_H-M   'P 1'
#
loop_
_entity.id
_entity.type
_entity.pdbx_description
1 polymer ?
#
loop_
_entity_poly.entity_id
_entity_poly.type
_entity_poly.pdbx_seq_one_letter_code
_entity_poly.pdbx_strand_id
1 'polypeptide(L)'
;MTLPLLPSPGTVPDYSAWHALLRRQGGLLVLSFFLAAVAYYGLEWAVHDPIWLARWHYGLSLLLAGAVWAQVLQIVVYRWTLFRTVLAGFIYQPVSPYQLAFMRMVLMLVLTAHLAFYVPERLAQVAALPASSRVGLPLMNWFIQLVPISPELYAWLTRLGALACLAAALGLFTRTSLLLSTLLLFYVLGVPNFFGKVNHTHFMLWLPAFLLFAPAGEVWSLDALIRRWRGRPVATAPHYRYGIAIKFVFLQLGLLYFF
;
A
#
# COMPACT_ATOMS: atom_id res chain seq x y z
N MET A 1 -25.70 -4.22 -23.46
CA MET A 1 -25.22 -4.93 -22.25
C MET A 1 -25.43 -4.01 -21.06
N THR A 2 -26.56 -4.15 -20.35
CA THR A 2 -26.87 -3.31 -19.18
C THR A 2 -25.86 -3.62 -18.07
N LEU A 3 -25.21 -2.61 -17.53
CA LEU A 3 -24.35 -2.81 -16.36
C LEU A 3 -25.24 -3.37 -15.24
N PRO A 4 -24.93 -4.54 -14.65
CA PRO A 4 -25.65 -5.02 -13.48
C PRO A 4 -25.67 -3.90 -12.44
N LEU A 5 -26.87 -3.59 -11.96
CA LEU A 5 -27.11 -2.63 -10.90
C LEU A 5 -26.18 -2.97 -9.74
N LEU A 6 -25.52 -1.95 -9.18
CA LEU A 6 -24.71 -2.12 -7.98
C LEU A 6 -25.53 -2.87 -6.93
N PRO A 7 -24.93 -3.84 -6.21
CA PRO A 7 -25.67 -4.60 -5.22
C PRO A 7 -26.34 -3.65 -4.22
N SER A 8 -27.62 -3.88 -3.96
CA SER A 8 -28.39 -3.05 -3.03
C SER A 8 -27.71 -3.03 -1.66
N PRO A 9 -27.55 -1.85 -1.04
CA PRO A 9 -26.97 -1.74 0.30
C PRO A 9 -27.64 -2.71 1.27
N GLY A 10 -26.86 -3.56 1.93
CA GLY A 10 -27.35 -4.49 2.96
C GLY A 10 -27.57 -5.93 2.51
N THR A 11 -27.47 -6.25 1.23
CA THR A 11 -27.41 -7.65 0.79
C THR A 11 -25.99 -8.18 0.95
N VAL A 12 -25.81 -9.23 1.77
CA VAL A 12 -24.52 -9.95 1.84
C VAL A 12 -24.40 -10.73 0.53
N PRO A 13 -23.36 -10.50 -0.29
CA PRO A 13 -23.18 -11.30 -1.50
C PRO A 13 -23.02 -12.77 -1.12
N ASP A 14 -23.68 -13.67 -1.83
CA ASP A 14 -23.40 -15.10 -1.68
C ASP A 14 -22.01 -15.40 -2.24
N TYR A 15 -21.06 -15.62 -1.33
CA TYR A 15 -19.69 -15.97 -1.65
C TYR A 15 -19.46 -17.48 -1.77
N SER A 16 -20.49 -18.33 -1.72
CA SER A 16 -20.34 -19.79 -1.77
C SER A 16 -19.55 -20.27 -3.00
N ALA A 17 -19.94 -19.81 -4.20
CA ALA A 17 -19.27 -20.11 -5.45
C ALA A 17 -17.81 -19.60 -5.47
N TRP A 18 -17.58 -18.42 -4.88
CA TRP A 18 -16.24 -17.86 -4.75
C TRP A 18 -15.37 -18.67 -3.79
N HIS A 19 -15.90 -19.07 -2.63
CA HIS A 19 -15.20 -19.91 -1.65
C HIS A 19 -14.85 -21.28 -2.22
N ALA A 20 -15.77 -21.91 -2.98
CA ALA A 20 -15.50 -23.17 -3.66
C ALA A 20 -14.37 -23.01 -4.70
N LEU A 21 -14.40 -21.92 -5.49
CA LEU A 21 -13.34 -21.60 -6.44
C LEU A 21 -12.00 -21.37 -5.72
N LEU A 22 -11.98 -20.56 -4.66
CA LEU A 22 -10.78 -20.28 -3.88
C LEU A 22 -10.21 -21.53 -3.21
N ARG A 23 -11.05 -22.44 -2.71
CA ARG A 23 -10.57 -23.71 -2.13
C ARG A 23 -9.86 -24.56 -3.18
N ARG A 24 -10.43 -24.66 -4.38
CA ARG A 24 -9.83 -25.39 -5.50
C ARG A 24 -8.53 -24.74 -5.96
N GLN A 25 -8.54 -23.44 -6.20
CA GLN A 25 -7.37 -22.68 -6.68
C GLN A 25 -6.28 -22.60 -5.61
N GLY A 26 -6.64 -22.42 -4.34
CA GLY A 26 -5.72 -22.47 -3.22
C GLY A 26 -5.02 -23.82 -3.10
N GLY A 27 -5.74 -24.94 -3.32
CA GLY A 27 -5.13 -26.27 -3.38
C GLY A 27 -4.10 -26.41 -4.52
N LEU A 28 -4.43 -25.89 -5.71
CA LEU A 28 -3.51 -25.89 -6.86
C LEU A 28 -2.30 -24.99 -6.63
N LEU A 29 -2.49 -23.84 -5.98
CA LEU A 29 -1.43 -22.92 -5.61
C LEU A 29 -0.46 -23.58 -4.63
N VAL A 30 -0.98 -24.14 -3.53
CA VAL A 30 -0.18 -24.87 -2.53
C VAL A 30 0.58 -26.02 -3.18
N LEU A 31 -0.07 -26.79 -4.06
CA LEU A 31 0.58 -27.86 -4.80
C LEU A 31 1.71 -27.32 -5.70
N SER A 32 1.49 -26.21 -6.41
CA SER A 32 2.51 -25.60 -7.29
C SER A 32 3.73 -25.15 -6.50
N PHE A 33 3.53 -24.49 -5.36
CA PHE A 33 4.62 -24.08 -4.47
C PHE A 33 5.34 -25.28 -3.86
N PHE A 34 4.60 -26.32 -3.44
CA PHE A 34 5.18 -27.54 -2.91
C PHE A 34 6.07 -28.24 -3.95
N LEU A 35 5.56 -28.43 -5.17
CA LEU A 35 6.32 -29.03 -6.27
C LEU A 35 7.55 -28.20 -6.63
N ALA A 36 7.43 -26.88 -6.67
CA ALA A 36 8.57 -26.00 -6.90
C ALA A 36 9.61 -26.10 -5.77
N ALA A 37 9.19 -26.17 -4.51
CA ALA A 37 10.10 -26.35 -3.38
C ALA A 37 10.83 -27.71 -3.44
N VAL A 38 10.11 -28.80 -3.70
CA VAL A 38 10.72 -30.13 -3.87
C VAL A 38 11.71 -30.15 -5.03
N ALA A 39 11.34 -29.55 -6.17
CA ALA A 39 12.23 -29.45 -7.33
C ALA A 39 13.48 -28.61 -7.03
N TYR A 40 13.32 -27.49 -6.31
CA TYR A 40 14.45 -26.65 -5.89
C TYR A 40 15.44 -27.43 -5.01
N TYR A 41 14.97 -28.07 -3.95
CA TYR A 41 15.84 -28.82 -3.04
C TYR A 41 16.45 -30.06 -3.71
N GLY A 42 15.72 -30.70 -4.64
CA GLY A 42 16.28 -31.77 -5.47
C GLY A 42 17.40 -31.28 -6.39
N LEU A 43 17.24 -30.10 -7.00
CA LEU A 43 18.27 -29.47 -7.84
C LEU A 43 19.48 -29.04 -7.01
N GLU A 44 19.27 -28.44 -5.84
CA GLU A 44 20.34 -28.06 -4.92
C GLU A 44 21.18 -29.27 -4.49
N TRP A 45 20.53 -30.41 -4.24
CA TRP A 45 21.23 -31.65 -3.90
C TRP A 45 22.00 -32.26 -5.10
N ALA A 46 21.42 -32.21 -6.31
CA ALA A 46 22.01 -32.85 -7.48
C ALA A 46 23.07 -31.99 -8.19
N VAL A 47 22.90 -30.67 -8.23
CA VAL A 47 23.71 -29.73 -9.01
C VAL A 47 24.69 -28.99 -8.10
N HIS A 48 25.94 -29.44 -8.10
CA HIS A 48 26.99 -28.86 -7.27
C HIS A 48 27.60 -27.57 -7.85
N ASP A 49 27.43 -27.34 -9.17
CA ASP A 49 27.92 -26.13 -9.82
C ASP A 49 26.95 -24.96 -9.57
N PRO A 50 27.41 -23.86 -8.95
CA PRO A 50 26.54 -22.76 -8.55
C PRO A 50 25.96 -21.97 -9.74
N ILE A 51 26.65 -21.92 -10.88
CA ILE A 51 26.18 -21.21 -12.08
C ILE A 51 25.01 -21.99 -12.70
N TRP A 52 25.15 -23.31 -12.80
CA TRP A 52 24.07 -24.17 -13.28
C TRP A 52 22.88 -24.19 -12.34
N LEU A 53 23.11 -24.28 -11.02
CA LEU A 53 22.05 -24.21 -10.03
C LEU A 53 21.26 -22.89 -10.14
N ALA A 54 21.95 -21.75 -10.30
CA ALA A 54 21.30 -20.46 -10.47
C ALA A 54 20.42 -20.39 -11.74
N ARG A 55 20.90 -20.96 -12.87
CA ARG A 55 20.11 -21.03 -14.11
C ARG A 55 18.86 -21.89 -13.97
N TRP A 56 18.98 -23.06 -13.33
CA TRP A 56 17.85 -23.94 -13.08
C TRP A 56 16.85 -23.33 -12.10
N HIS A 57 17.35 -22.69 -11.04
CA HIS A 57 16.52 -21.96 -10.09
C HIS A 57 15.73 -20.86 -10.81
N TYR A 58 16.38 -20.04 -11.65
CA TYR A 58 15.68 -19.03 -12.45
C TYR A 58 14.59 -19.64 -13.35
N GLY A 59 14.88 -20.73 -14.05
CA GLY A 59 13.90 -21.45 -14.86
C GLY A 59 12.71 -21.95 -14.02
N LEU A 60 12.97 -22.52 -12.85
CA LEU A 60 11.93 -22.97 -11.92
C LEU A 60 11.07 -21.81 -11.39
N SER A 61 11.69 -20.67 -11.06
CA SER A 61 10.98 -19.46 -10.66
C SER A 61 10.07 -18.95 -11.78
N LEU A 62 10.52 -18.96 -13.04
CA LEU A 62 9.69 -18.59 -14.18
C LEU A 62 8.51 -19.56 -14.38
N LEU A 63 8.72 -20.86 -14.23
CA LEU A 63 7.65 -21.86 -14.31
C LEU A 63 6.61 -21.68 -13.20
N LEU A 64 7.07 -21.47 -11.96
CA LEU A 64 6.18 -21.20 -10.83
C LEU A 64 5.40 -19.90 -11.05
N ALA A 65 6.07 -18.82 -11.46
CA ALA A 65 5.41 -17.56 -11.79
C ALA A 65 4.37 -17.75 -12.91
N GLY A 66 4.71 -18.48 -13.97
CA GLY A 66 3.79 -18.83 -15.05
C GLY A 66 2.57 -19.62 -14.57
N ALA A 67 2.76 -20.58 -13.66
CA ALA A 67 1.67 -21.35 -13.07
C ALA A 67 0.75 -20.48 -12.20
N VAL A 68 1.31 -19.58 -11.39
CA VAL A 68 0.54 -18.60 -10.60
C VAL A 68 -0.26 -17.67 -11.54
N TRP A 69 0.39 -17.15 -12.59
CA TRP A 69 -0.28 -16.31 -13.58
C TRP A 69 -1.40 -17.04 -14.32
N ALA A 70 -1.19 -18.29 -14.70
CA ALA A 70 -2.24 -19.10 -15.34
C ALA A 70 -3.45 -19.28 -14.41
N GLN A 71 -3.25 -19.50 -13.11
CA GLN A 71 -4.34 -19.58 -12.13
C GLN A 71 -5.07 -18.24 -11.97
N VAL A 72 -4.33 -17.13 -11.87
CA VAL A 72 -4.92 -15.78 -11.81
C VAL A 72 -5.73 -15.49 -13.06
N LEU A 73 -5.17 -15.72 -14.25
CA LEU A 73 -5.88 -15.57 -15.53
C LEU A 73 -7.10 -16.48 -15.59
N GLN A 74 -7.03 -17.69 -15.04
CA GLN A 74 -8.17 -18.58 -15.02
C GLN A 74 -9.34 -18.01 -14.22
N ILE A 75 -9.05 -17.40 -13.08
CA ILE A 75 -10.04 -16.72 -12.24
C ILE A 75 -10.57 -15.46 -12.94
N VAL A 76 -9.67 -14.60 -13.42
CA VAL A 76 -10.05 -13.29 -13.98
C VAL A 76 -10.77 -13.43 -15.32
N VAL A 77 -10.28 -14.27 -16.23
CA VAL A 77 -10.82 -14.39 -17.60
C VAL A 77 -11.98 -15.37 -17.64
N TYR A 78 -11.79 -16.62 -17.22
CA TYR A 78 -12.84 -17.66 -17.36
C TYR A 78 -13.94 -17.57 -16.29
N ARG A 79 -13.68 -16.88 -15.17
CA ARG A 79 -14.67 -16.62 -14.13
C ARG A 79 -14.95 -15.12 -13.98
N TRP A 80 -14.80 -14.35 -15.06
CA TRP A 80 -14.96 -12.89 -15.07
C TRP A 80 -16.22 -12.39 -14.38
N THR A 81 -17.39 -12.98 -14.66
CA THR A 81 -18.66 -12.55 -14.03
C THR A 81 -18.63 -12.72 -12.51
N LEU A 82 -18.15 -13.86 -12.02
CA LEU A 82 -18.01 -14.13 -10.59
C LEU A 82 -16.97 -13.20 -9.96
N PHE A 83 -15.79 -13.09 -10.59
CA PHE A 83 -14.71 -12.23 -10.15
C PHE A 83 -15.17 -10.77 -10.05
N ARG A 84 -15.84 -10.25 -11.08
CA ARG A 84 -16.38 -8.89 -11.11
C ARG A 84 -17.41 -8.66 -10.00
N THR A 85 -18.30 -9.62 -9.75
CA THR A 85 -19.31 -9.51 -8.68
C THR A 85 -18.63 -9.46 -7.30
N VAL A 86 -17.65 -10.32 -7.06
CA VAL A 86 -16.89 -10.34 -5.80
C VAL A 86 -16.07 -9.05 -5.64
N LEU A 87 -15.39 -8.61 -6.69
CA LEU A 87 -14.61 -7.39 -6.69
C LEU A 87 -15.52 -6.16 -6.43
N ALA A 88 -16.66 -6.08 -7.09
CA ALA A 88 -17.63 -5.02 -6.85
C ALA A 88 -18.19 -5.08 -5.43
N GLY A 89 -18.54 -6.27 -4.93
CA GLY A 89 -18.98 -6.47 -3.54
C GLY A 89 -17.93 -6.01 -2.54
N PHE A 90 -16.67 -6.39 -2.74
CA PHE A 90 -15.55 -5.93 -1.93
C PHE A 90 -15.38 -4.41 -2.01
N ILE A 91 -15.21 -3.82 -3.19
CA ILE A 91 -14.95 -2.38 -3.38
C ILE A 91 -16.10 -1.52 -2.83
N TYR A 92 -17.35 -1.90 -3.11
CA TYR A 92 -18.54 -1.13 -2.73
C TYR A 92 -19.16 -1.54 -1.39
N GLN A 93 -18.55 -2.46 -0.63
CA GLN A 93 -19.01 -2.77 0.72
C GLN A 93 -19.07 -1.50 1.59
N PRO A 94 -20.25 -1.15 2.17
CA PRO A 94 -20.39 -0.02 3.06
C PRO A 94 -19.52 -0.19 4.31
N VAL A 95 -18.82 0.88 4.67
CA VAL A 95 -17.96 0.92 5.85
C VAL A 95 -18.35 2.12 6.69
N SER A 96 -18.25 1.98 8.02
CA SER A 96 -18.53 3.05 8.96
C SER A 96 -17.52 4.20 8.82
N PRO A 97 -17.94 5.49 8.86
CA PRO A 97 -17.02 6.63 8.86
C PRO A 97 -16.01 6.58 10.02
N TYR A 98 -16.40 5.97 11.15
CA TYR A 98 -15.55 5.84 12.33
C TYR A 98 -14.35 4.90 12.09
N GLN A 99 -14.51 3.87 11.25
CA GLN A 99 -13.39 2.97 10.90
C GLN A 99 -12.33 3.69 10.05
N LEU A 100 -12.77 4.51 9.08
CA LEU A 100 -11.85 5.33 8.29
C LEU A 100 -11.12 6.36 9.18
N ALA A 101 -11.85 6.99 10.09
CA ALA A 101 -11.26 7.95 11.02
C ALA A 101 -10.24 7.28 11.96
N PHE A 102 -10.55 6.10 12.50
CA PHE A 102 -9.61 5.31 13.29
C PHE A 102 -8.35 4.97 12.51
N MET A 103 -8.50 4.47 11.29
CA MET A 103 -7.37 4.16 10.41
C MET A 103 -6.50 5.39 10.15
N ARG A 104 -7.11 6.54 9.82
CA ARG A 104 -6.38 7.80 9.66
C ARG A 104 -5.58 8.14 10.92
N MET A 105 -6.19 8.12 12.11
CA MET A 105 -5.49 8.45 13.36
C MET A 105 -4.29 7.53 13.58
N VAL A 106 -4.50 6.21 13.54
CA VAL A 106 -3.45 5.22 13.82
C VAL A 106 -2.32 5.33 12.82
N LEU A 107 -2.62 5.34 11.52
CA LEU A 107 -1.58 5.40 10.49
C LEU A 107 -0.81 6.71 10.55
N MET A 108 -1.49 7.86 10.73
CA MET A 108 -0.80 9.14 10.82
C MET A 108 0.02 9.30 12.11
N LEU A 109 -0.39 8.69 13.23
CA LEU A 109 0.42 8.63 14.45
C LEU A 109 1.66 7.75 14.25
N VAL A 110 1.54 6.59 13.58
CA VAL A 110 2.69 5.75 13.23
C VAL A 110 3.67 6.51 12.35
N LEU A 111 3.19 7.25 11.34
CA LEU A 111 4.06 8.08 10.50
C LEU A 111 4.71 9.23 11.27
N THR A 112 3.98 9.84 12.20
CA THR A 112 4.53 10.87 13.09
C THR A 112 5.68 10.31 13.92
N ALA A 113 5.48 9.15 14.55
CA ALA A 113 6.52 8.49 15.33
C ALA A 113 7.71 8.05 14.44
N HIS A 114 7.44 7.54 13.24
CA HIS A 114 8.49 7.16 12.29
C HIS A 114 9.37 8.37 11.91
N LEU A 115 8.75 9.51 11.57
CA LEU A 115 9.45 10.74 11.24
C LEU A 115 10.16 11.36 12.45
N ALA A 116 9.61 11.25 13.66
CA ALA A 116 10.18 11.83 14.86
C ALA A 116 11.36 11.04 15.43
N PHE A 117 11.32 9.70 15.34
CA PHE A 117 12.29 8.82 16.01
C PHE A 117 13.15 8.03 15.04
N TYR A 118 12.53 7.32 14.09
CA TYR A 118 13.27 6.42 13.19
C TYR A 118 14.10 7.19 12.15
N VAL A 119 13.50 8.19 11.49
CA VAL A 119 14.19 8.94 10.42
C VAL A 119 15.46 9.65 10.91
N PRO A 120 15.44 10.42 12.02
CA PRO A 120 16.64 11.09 12.52
C PRO A 120 17.74 10.12 12.93
N GLU A 121 17.39 9.00 13.56
CA GLU A 121 18.35 8.01 14.06
C GLU A 121 18.98 7.19 12.93
N ARG A 122 18.18 6.78 11.94
CA ARG A 122 18.57 5.75 10.97
C ARG A 122 18.80 6.26 9.55
N LEU A 123 18.12 7.34 9.16
CA LEU A 123 18.08 7.78 7.76
C LEU A 123 18.73 9.14 7.54
N ALA A 124 18.77 10.03 8.53
CA ALA A 124 19.29 11.40 8.33
C ALA A 124 20.74 11.45 7.85
N GLN A 125 21.58 10.46 8.21
CA GLN A 125 22.98 10.39 7.81
C GLN A 125 23.16 10.29 6.28
N VAL A 126 22.19 9.71 5.57
CA VAL A 126 22.29 9.56 4.10
C VAL A 126 22.21 10.89 3.38
N ALA A 127 21.54 11.89 3.97
CA ALA A 127 21.43 13.23 3.40
C ALA A 127 22.75 14.01 3.45
N ALA A 128 23.74 13.55 4.22
CA ALA A 128 25.08 14.12 4.29
C ALA A 128 26.06 13.53 3.27
N LEU A 129 25.66 12.49 2.53
CA LEU A 129 26.50 11.87 1.51
C LEU A 129 26.72 12.83 0.32
N PRO A 130 27.90 12.79 -0.32
CA PRO A 130 28.20 13.66 -1.44
C PRO A 130 27.31 13.33 -2.65
N ALA A 131 27.10 14.32 -3.52
CA ALA A 131 26.28 14.15 -4.72
C ALA A 131 26.81 13.04 -5.65
N SER A 132 28.11 12.76 -5.64
CA SER A 132 28.74 11.67 -6.40
C SER A 132 28.31 10.27 -5.94
N SER A 133 27.78 10.12 -4.74
CA SER A 133 27.26 8.85 -4.22
C SER A 133 25.81 8.57 -4.64
N ARG A 134 25.18 9.52 -5.33
CA ARG A 134 23.79 9.41 -5.76
C ARG A 134 23.68 8.44 -6.94
N VAL A 135 22.76 7.49 -6.83
CA VAL A 135 22.41 6.51 -7.86
C VAL A 135 20.96 6.74 -8.25
N GLY A 136 20.74 7.05 -9.53
CA GLY A 136 19.41 7.24 -10.07
C GLY A 136 18.58 5.97 -9.99
N LEU A 137 17.30 6.12 -9.62
CA LEU A 137 16.35 5.03 -9.74
C LEU A 137 16.01 4.78 -11.22
N PRO A 138 15.70 3.52 -11.61
CA PRO A 138 15.23 3.22 -12.96
C PRO A 138 14.10 4.17 -13.37
N LEU A 139 14.17 4.69 -14.60
CA LEU A 139 13.21 5.66 -15.18
C LEU A 139 13.14 7.04 -14.49
N MET A 140 13.89 7.28 -13.42
CA MET A 140 13.85 8.52 -12.63
C MET A 140 15.24 9.17 -12.45
N ASN A 141 16.23 8.79 -13.26
CA ASN A 141 17.58 9.36 -13.17
C ASN A 141 17.64 10.87 -13.45
N TRP A 142 16.67 11.43 -14.17
CA TRP A 142 16.57 12.89 -14.37
C TRP A 142 16.18 13.61 -13.08
N PHE A 143 15.36 12.98 -12.23
CA PHE A 143 14.75 13.62 -11.06
C PHE A 143 15.78 13.85 -9.95
N ILE A 144 16.69 12.89 -9.73
CA ILE A 144 17.75 12.98 -8.70
C ILE A 144 18.68 14.20 -8.86
N GLN A 145 18.78 14.73 -10.09
CA GLN A 145 19.59 15.90 -10.40
C GLN A 145 18.88 17.21 -10.04
N LEU A 146 17.54 17.18 -9.94
CA LEU A 146 16.71 18.33 -9.64
C LEU A 146 16.41 18.46 -8.14
N VAL A 147 16.48 17.36 -7.39
CA VAL A 147 16.14 17.35 -5.98
C VAL A 147 17.31 17.92 -5.16
N PRO A 148 17.13 19.07 -4.48
CA PRO A 148 18.11 19.54 -3.53
C PRO A 148 18.15 18.59 -2.33
N ILE A 149 19.33 18.16 -1.92
CA ILE A 149 19.51 17.28 -0.76
C ILE A 149 20.65 17.87 0.07
N SER A 150 20.32 18.30 1.28
CA SER A 150 21.27 18.66 2.33
C SER A 150 20.77 18.14 3.69
N PRO A 151 21.66 17.96 4.68
CA PRO A 151 21.26 17.54 6.02
C PRO A 151 20.23 18.47 6.67
N GLU A 152 20.40 19.79 6.49
CA GLU A 152 19.54 20.81 7.08
C GLU A 152 18.14 20.77 6.47
N LEU A 153 18.06 20.75 5.14
CA LEU A 153 16.78 20.67 4.43
C LEU A 153 16.04 19.37 4.80
N TYR A 154 16.77 18.25 4.83
CA TYR A 154 16.21 16.95 5.20
C TYR A 154 15.66 16.95 6.63
N ALA A 155 16.41 17.50 7.60
CA ALA A 155 15.98 17.61 8.99
C ALA A 155 14.74 18.51 9.14
N TRP A 156 14.69 19.65 8.45
CA TRP A 156 13.55 20.55 8.47
C TRP A 156 12.28 19.91 7.88
N LEU A 157 12.39 19.30 6.70
CA LEU A 157 11.26 18.65 6.05
C LEU A 157 10.78 17.42 6.82
N THR A 158 11.67 16.71 7.52
CA THR A 158 11.31 15.63 8.44
C THR A 158 10.43 16.13 9.58
N ARG A 159 10.83 17.21 10.27
CA ARG A 159 10.05 17.81 11.36
C ARG A 159 8.72 18.35 10.88
N LEU A 160 8.72 19.07 9.75
CA LEU A 160 7.50 19.58 9.13
C LEU A 160 6.56 18.44 8.74
N GLY A 161 7.11 17.34 8.20
CA GLY A 161 6.36 16.14 7.87
C GLY A 161 5.72 15.51 9.10
N ALA A 162 6.45 15.43 10.21
CA ALA A 162 5.92 14.90 11.47
C ALA A 162 4.76 15.76 11.99
N LEU A 163 4.91 17.09 11.97
CA LEU A 163 3.83 18.02 12.35
C LEU A 163 2.62 17.91 11.43
N ALA A 164 2.84 17.80 10.11
CA ALA A 164 1.75 17.59 9.14
C ALA A 164 1.01 16.27 9.40
N CYS A 165 1.74 15.18 9.69
CA CYS A 165 1.14 13.89 10.04
C CYS A 165 0.36 13.99 11.35
N LEU A 166 0.87 14.69 12.36
CA LEU A 166 0.16 14.89 13.62
C LEU A 166 -1.12 15.71 13.41
N ALA A 167 -1.07 16.78 12.63
CA ALA A 167 -2.25 17.56 12.25
C ALA A 167 -3.26 16.68 11.49
N ALA A 168 -2.79 15.83 10.58
CA ALA A 168 -3.63 14.86 9.86
C ALA A 168 -4.21 13.79 10.78
N ALA A 169 -3.52 13.37 11.85
CA ALA A 169 -4.03 12.45 12.86
C ALA A 169 -5.14 13.10 13.71
N LEU A 170 -4.94 14.35 14.13
CA LEU A 170 -5.96 15.13 14.87
C LEU A 170 -7.12 15.58 13.97
N GLY A 171 -6.88 15.64 12.66
CA GLY A 171 -7.86 16.03 11.66
C GLY A 171 -8.09 17.53 11.64
N LEU A 172 -7.00 18.27 11.75
CA LEU A 172 -6.92 19.71 11.59
C LEU A 172 -6.60 20.03 10.13
N PHE A 173 -7.53 20.66 9.42
CA PHE A 173 -7.42 20.90 7.97
C PHE A 173 -7.10 19.61 7.21
N THR A 174 -7.86 18.54 7.49
CA THR A 174 -7.53 17.14 7.18
C THR A 174 -6.99 16.93 5.76
N ARG A 175 -7.62 17.51 4.73
CA ARG A 175 -7.16 17.39 3.34
C ARG A 175 -5.81 18.08 3.11
N THR A 176 -5.66 19.30 3.59
CA THR A 176 -4.41 20.05 3.47
C THR A 176 -3.29 19.35 4.23
N SER A 177 -3.54 18.91 5.47
CA SER A 177 -2.54 18.17 6.24
C SER A 177 -2.13 16.86 5.57
N LEU A 178 -3.08 16.11 5.00
CA LEU A 178 -2.78 14.87 4.26
C LEU A 178 -1.97 15.15 2.99
N LEU A 179 -2.32 16.19 2.22
CA LEU A 179 -1.55 16.61 1.04
C LEU A 179 -0.11 16.97 1.43
N LEU A 180 0.07 17.80 2.46
CA LEU A 180 1.38 18.19 2.96
C LEU A 180 2.16 16.96 3.44
N SER A 181 1.54 16.07 4.21
CA SER A 181 2.14 14.80 4.63
C SER A 181 2.62 13.98 3.43
N THR A 182 1.79 13.80 2.40
CA THR A 182 2.17 13.07 1.18
C THR A 182 3.40 13.69 0.50
N LEU A 183 3.40 15.00 0.27
CA LEU A 183 4.53 15.67 -0.40
C LEU A 183 5.82 15.62 0.43
N LEU A 184 5.71 15.82 1.74
CA LEU A 184 6.86 15.80 2.65
C LEU A 184 7.41 14.38 2.82
N LEU A 185 6.55 13.37 2.93
CA LEU A 185 6.96 11.96 2.97
C LEU A 185 7.58 11.52 1.65
N PHE A 186 7.09 12.00 0.50
CA PHE A 186 7.69 11.69 -0.80
C PHE A 186 9.16 12.12 -0.84
N TYR A 187 9.45 13.33 -0.34
CA TYR A 187 10.82 13.81 -0.21
C TYR A 187 11.61 13.00 0.83
N VAL A 188 11.13 12.95 2.08
CA VAL A 188 11.87 12.38 3.22
C VAL A 188 12.12 10.88 3.03
N LEU A 189 11.11 10.11 2.63
CA LEU A 189 11.28 8.68 2.39
C LEU A 189 11.94 8.39 1.04
N GLY A 190 11.87 9.33 0.08
CA GLY A 190 12.47 9.19 -1.24
C GLY A 190 13.99 9.30 -1.23
N VAL A 191 14.54 10.30 -0.52
CA VAL A 191 15.98 10.62 -0.49
C VAL A 191 16.88 9.41 -0.19
N PRO A 192 16.62 8.57 0.82
CA PRO A 192 17.45 7.39 1.08
C PRO A 192 17.54 6.40 -0.08
N ASN A 193 16.52 6.33 -0.96
CA ASN A 193 16.52 5.39 -2.08
C ASN A 193 17.47 5.80 -3.22
N PHE A 194 17.99 7.03 -3.18
CA PHE A 194 18.93 7.56 -4.16
C PHE A 194 20.39 7.19 -3.87
N PHE A 195 20.66 6.27 -2.94
CA PHE A 195 22.03 5.89 -2.53
C PHE A 195 22.29 4.38 -2.68
N GLY A 196 21.74 3.77 -3.74
CA GLY A 196 22.06 2.39 -4.12
C GLY A 196 21.32 1.30 -3.35
N LYS A 197 20.45 1.66 -2.39
CA LYS A 197 19.58 0.72 -1.68
C LYS A 197 18.16 1.28 -1.58
N VAL A 198 17.19 0.54 -2.12
CA VAL A 198 15.77 0.85 -1.92
C VAL A 198 15.37 0.38 -0.52
N ASN A 199 14.85 1.30 0.29
CA ASN A 199 14.33 0.97 1.61
C ASN A 199 12.87 0.59 1.51
N HIS A 200 12.45 -0.51 2.14
CA HIS A 200 11.05 -0.92 2.15
C HIS A 200 10.12 0.10 2.79
N THR A 201 10.58 1.04 3.61
CA THR A 201 9.71 2.03 4.27
C THR A 201 9.00 3.01 3.30
N HIS A 202 9.44 3.14 2.04
CA HIS A 202 8.85 4.08 1.08
C HIS A 202 7.36 3.86 0.83
N PHE A 203 6.83 2.64 1.06
CA PHE A 203 5.41 2.36 0.91
C PHE A 203 4.52 3.22 1.82
N MET A 204 5.07 3.70 2.93
CA MET A 204 4.38 4.53 3.92
C MET A 204 3.84 5.84 3.31
N LEU A 205 4.43 6.32 2.21
CA LEU A 205 3.97 7.47 1.43
C LEU A 205 2.52 7.33 0.95
N TRP A 206 2.12 6.12 0.56
CA TRP A 206 0.82 5.90 -0.07
C TRP A 206 -0.34 6.00 0.93
N LEU A 207 -0.07 5.84 2.23
CA LEU A 207 -1.07 5.90 3.28
C LEU A 207 -1.78 7.28 3.33
N PRO A 208 -1.08 8.42 3.50
CA PRO A 208 -1.72 9.73 3.42
C PRO A 208 -2.25 10.04 2.02
N ALA A 209 -1.62 9.51 0.95
CA ALA A 209 -2.07 9.74 -0.42
C ALA A 209 -3.45 9.13 -0.68
N PHE A 210 -3.71 7.91 -0.22
CA PHE A 210 -5.03 7.28 -0.33
C PHE A 210 -6.07 7.97 0.55
N LEU A 211 -5.68 8.36 1.77
CA LEU A 211 -6.55 9.06 2.69
C LEU A 211 -6.93 10.48 2.21
N LEU A 212 -6.06 11.14 1.44
CA LEU A 212 -6.31 12.47 0.88
C LEU A 212 -7.57 12.50 0.01
N PHE A 213 -7.81 11.43 -0.75
CA PHE A 213 -8.97 11.28 -1.63
C PHE A 213 -10.20 10.69 -0.90
N ALA A 214 -10.05 10.36 0.39
CA ALA A 214 -11.12 9.83 1.21
C ALA A 214 -11.78 10.93 2.08
N PRO A 215 -13.04 10.76 2.50
CA PRO A 215 -13.68 11.64 3.48
C PRO A 215 -13.19 11.36 4.92
N ALA A 216 -11.86 11.30 5.12
CA ALA A 216 -11.24 10.87 6.37
C ALA A 216 -11.36 11.87 7.52
N GLY A 217 -11.76 13.11 7.23
CA GLY A 217 -11.97 14.17 8.20
C GLY A 217 -13.43 14.36 8.62
N GLU A 218 -14.34 13.43 8.28
CA GLU A 218 -15.79 13.61 8.54
C GLU A 218 -16.22 13.34 9.99
N VAL A 219 -15.56 12.41 10.69
CA VAL A 219 -15.78 12.08 12.11
C VAL A 219 -14.44 11.94 12.86
N TRP A 220 -14.48 12.07 14.19
CA TRP A 220 -13.29 12.02 15.08
C TRP A 220 -12.11 12.89 14.60
N SER A 221 -12.43 14.09 14.10
CA SER A 221 -11.48 15.10 13.65
C SER A 221 -11.83 16.45 14.27
N LEU A 222 -10.83 17.33 14.40
CA LEU A 222 -11.06 18.73 14.75
C LEU A 222 -11.94 19.44 13.71
N ASP A 223 -11.79 19.12 12.42
CA ASP A 223 -12.68 19.62 11.37
C ASP A 223 -14.15 19.23 11.62
N ALA A 224 -14.42 18.00 12.08
CA ALA A 224 -15.77 17.55 12.40
C ALA A 224 -16.33 18.24 13.64
N LEU A 225 -15.49 18.44 14.66
CA LEU A 225 -15.87 19.19 15.85
C LEU A 225 -16.27 20.63 15.49
N ILE A 226 -15.44 21.32 14.69
CA ILE A 226 -15.72 22.69 14.22
C ILE A 226 -17.00 22.72 13.38
N ARG A 227 -17.22 21.76 12.48
CA ARG A 227 -18.47 21.66 11.71
C ARG A 227 -19.69 21.49 12.62
N ARG A 228 -19.59 20.62 13.63
CA ARG A 228 -20.67 20.39 14.60
C ARG A 228 -20.99 21.65 15.41
N TRP A 229 -19.97 22.37 15.89
CA TRP A 229 -20.16 23.65 16.59
C TRP A 229 -20.80 24.73 15.71
N ARG A 230 -20.56 24.68 14.39
CA ARG A 230 -21.21 25.54 13.40
C ARG A 230 -22.59 25.03 12.94
N GLY A 231 -23.16 24.03 13.62
CA GLY A 231 -24.48 23.48 13.30
C GLY A 231 -24.55 22.70 11.98
N ARG A 232 -23.42 22.30 11.40
CA ARG A 232 -23.41 21.49 10.17
C ARG A 232 -23.57 20.01 10.48
N PRO A 233 -24.32 19.25 9.67
CA PRO A 233 -24.50 17.81 9.89
C PRO A 233 -23.18 17.06 9.78
N VAL A 234 -23.05 16.02 10.59
CA VAL A 234 -21.90 15.10 10.59
C VAL A 234 -22.38 13.74 10.07
N ALA A 235 -21.64 13.17 9.13
CA ALA A 235 -22.01 11.87 8.56
C ALA A 235 -21.76 10.74 9.58
N THR A 236 -22.80 9.99 9.90
CA THR A 236 -22.76 8.88 10.85
C THR A 236 -23.08 7.53 10.21
N ALA A 237 -23.81 7.53 9.10
CA ALA A 237 -24.22 6.32 8.40
C ALA A 237 -23.06 5.67 7.63
N PRO A 238 -22.97 4.32 7.62
CA PRO A 238 -22.04 3.60 6.76
C PRO A 238 -22.24 3.92 5.27
N HIS A 239 -21.14 3.99 4.52
CA HIS A 239 -21.17 4.23 3.07
C HIS A 239 -19.91 3.67 2.40
N TYR A 240 -19.99 3.27 1.14
CA TYR A 240 -18.85 2.66 0.43
C TYR A 240 -17.65 3.60 0.30
N ARG A 241 -17.90 4.91 0.21
CA ARG A 241 -16.87 5.97 0.10
C ARG A 241 -15.83 5.93 1.24
N TYR A 242 -16.20 5.43 2.42
CA TYR A 242 -15.26 5.28 3.54
C TYR A 242 -14.41 4.02 3.40
N GLY A 243 -14.95 2.98 2.76
CA GLY A 243 -14.30 1.68 2.61
C GLY A 243 -13.25 1.65 1.50
N ILE A 244 -13.39 2.45 0.44
CA ILE A 244 -12.47 2.43 -0.71
C ILE A 244 -11.01 2.65 -0.28
N ALA A 245 -10.73 3.69 0.50
CA ALA A 245 -9.36 3.97 0.94
C ALA A 245 -8.80 2.90 1.87
N ILE A 246 -9.62 2.35 2.78
CA ILE A 246 -9.23 1.23 3.65
C ILE A 246 -8.82 0.01 2.82
N LYS A 247 -9.59 -0.30 1.78
CA LYS A 247 -9.32 -1.43 0.88
C LYS A 247 -8.04 -1.22 0.08
N PHE A 248 -7.76 0.00 -0.40
CA PHE A 248 -6.49 0.30 -1.05
C PHE A 248 -5.30 0.17 -0.10
N VAL A 249 -5.42 0.59 1.16
CA VAL A 249 -4.38 0.36 2.18
C VAL A 249 -4.15 -1.14 2.37
N PHE A 250 -5.21 -1.95 2.51
CA PHE A 250 -5.04 -3.40 2.66
C PHE A 250 -4.49 -4.09 1.41
N LEU A 251 -4.92 -3.68 0.21
CA LEU A 251 -4.36 -4.20 -1.04
C LEU A 251 -2.88 -3.87 -1.14
N GLN A 252 -2.49 -2.65 -0.79
CA GLN A 252 -1.08 -2.25 -0.74
C GLN A 252 -0.29 -3.10 0.26
N LEU A 253 -0.79 -3.30 1.48
CA LEU A 253 -0.14 -4.16 2.47
C LEU A 253 -0.01 -5.60 1.97
N GLY A 254 -1.07 -6.15 1.35
CA GLY A 254 -1.01 -7.45 0.71
C GLY A 254 0.10 -7.52 -0.34
N LEU A 255 0.16 -6.53 -1.25
CA LEU A 255 1.20 -6.49 -2.28
C LEU A 255 2.61 -6.46 -1.66
N LEU A 256 2.83 -5.70 -0.59
CA LEU A 256 4.14 -5.59 0.07
C LEU A 256 4.58 -6.84 0.83
N TYR A 257 3.65 -7.61 1.37
CA TYR A 257 3.98 -8.81 2.14
C TYR A 257 4.07 -10.06 1.27
N PHE A 258 3.45 -10.06 0.09
CA PHE A 258 3.45 -11.19 -0.83
C PHE A 258 4.40 -11.02 -2.04
N PHE A 259 5.01 -9.83 -2.22
CA PHE A 259 5.96 -9.52 -3.30
C PHE A 259 7.06 -8.58 -2.80
#